data_AF-A0A7G9BJF4-F1
#
_entry.id   AF-A0A7G9BJF4-F1
#
_cell.length_a   1.000
_cell.length_b   1.000
_cell.length_c   1.000
_cell.angle_alpha   90.00
_cell.angle_beta   90.00
_cell.angle_gamma   90.00
#
_symmetry.space_group_name_H-M   'P 1'
#
loop_
_entity.id
_entity.type
_entity.pdbx_description
1 polymer ?
#
loop_
_entity_poly.entity_id
_entity_poly.type
_entity_poly.pdbx_seq_one_letter_code
_entity_poly.pdbx_strand_id
1 'polypeptide(L)' 'MATPTVPPIKSNNTLLLKKVDKKDLIAIAKGMKKDGFTDIEIARETKLSLSTIITLSK' A
#
# COMPACT_ATOMS: atom_id res chain seq x y z
N MET A 1 4.92 34.53 -35.71
CA MET A 1 4.00 33.51 -35.16
C MET A 1 4.87 32.40 -34.59
N ALA A 2 4.95 32.27 -33.26
CA ALA A 2 5.85 31.32 -32.60
C ALA A 2 5.10 30.01 -32.32
N THR A 3 5.69 28.88 -32.72
CA THR A 3 5.19 27.53 -32.42
C THR A 3 5.50 27.18 -30.96
N PRO A 4 4.55 26.66 -30.18
CA PRO A 4 4.86 26.18 -28.83
C PRO A 4 5.62 24.87 -28.91
N THR A 5 6.94 24.91 -28.73
CA THR A 5 7.77 23.73 -28.47
C THR A 5 7.47 23.25 -27.05
N VAL A 6 6.53 22.33 -26.93
CA VAL A 6 6.31 21.56 -25.69
C VAL A 6 7.53 20.67 -25.43
N PRO A 7 8.18 20.75 -24.26
CA PRO A 7 9.27 19.84 -23.92
C PRO A 7 8.74 18.40 -23.87
N PRO A 8 9.50 17.40 -24.35
CA PRO A 8 9.10 16.00 -24.26
C PRO A 8 8.95 15.64 -22.80
N ILE A 9 7.70 15.36 -22.40
CA ILE A 9 7.36 14.88 -21.07
C ILE A 9 8.08 13.53 -20.93
N LYS A 10 9.18 13.53 -20.17
CA LYS A 10 9.92 12.32 -19.84
C LYS A 10 8.99 11.45 -19.01
N SER A 11 8.24 10.60 -19.71
CA SER A 11 7.31 9.65 -19.11
C SER A 11 8.14 8.56 -18.41
N ASN A 12 8.67 8.91 -17.24
CA ASN A 12 9.15 7.97 -16.24
C ASN A 12 7.96 7.40 -15.46
N ASN A 13 6.82 7.19 -16.11
CA ASN A 13 5.82 6.26 -15.59
C ASN A 13 6.28 4.85 -15.98
N THR A 14 7.42 4.44 -15.39
CA THR A 14 7.49 3.08 -14.88
C THR A 14 6.27 2.94 -14.01
N LEU A 15 5.21 2.37 -14.58
CA LEU A 15 4.16 1.68 -13.87
C LEU A 15 4.88 0.79 -12.87
N LEU A 16 5.15 1.35 -11.69
CA LEU A 16 5.44 0.60 -10.50
C LEU A 16 4.16 -0.21 -10.34
N LEU A 17 4.14 -1.40 -10.95
CA LEU A 17 3.35 -2.51 -10.46
C LEU A 17 3.61 -2.44 -8.97
N LYS A 18 2.65 -1.86 -8.24
CA LYS A 18 2.72 -1.68 -6.81
C LYS A 18 2.85 -3.09 -6.29
N LYS A 19 4.09 -3.57 -6.14
CA LYS A 19 4.42 -4.63 -5.21
C LYS A 19 3.88 -4.04 -3.93
N VAL A 20 2.71 -4.50 -3.53
CA VAL A 20 2.13 -4.08 -2.27
C VAL A 20 3.13 -4.58 -1.26
N ASP A 21 4.01 -3.68 -0.85
CA ASP A 21 5.14 -4.01 -0.03
C ASP A 21 4.56 -4.51 1.29
N LYS A 22 5.17 -5.53 1.90
CA LYS A 22 4.69 -6.02 3.21
C LYS A 22 4.57 -4.88 4.22
N LYS A 23 5.37 -3.83 4.07
CA LYS A 23 5.30 -2.59 4.87
C LYS A 23 3.97 -1.84 4.72
N ASP A 24 3.42 -1.77 3.51
CA ASP A 24 2.12 -1.14 3.23
C ASP A 24 0.99 -1.95 3.86
N LEU A 25 1.01 -3.28 3.67
CA LEU A 25 0.03 -4.18 4.31
C LEU A 25 0.08 -4.11 5.84
N ILE A 26 1.28 -3.99 6.42
CA ILE A 26 1.51 -3.78 7.85
C ILE A 26 0.95 -2.43 8.31
N ALA A 27 1.14 -1.36 7.54
CA ALA A 27 0.59 -0.05 7.87
C ALA A 27 -0.95 -0.06 7.86
N ILE A 28 -1.56 -0.70 6.85
CA ILE A 28 -3.01 -0.91 6.77
C ILE A 28 -3.49 -1.72 7.96
N ALA A 29 -2.84 -2.85 8.26
CA ALA A 29 -3.20 -3.70 9.40
C ALA A 29 -3.15 -2.94 10.73
N LYS A 30 -2.13 -2.10 10.92
CA LYS A 30 -1.98 -1.27 12.13
C LYS A 30 -3.05 -0.17 12.22
N GLY A 31 -3.46 0.39 11.08
CA GLY A 31 -4.58 1.32 10.98
C GLY A 31 -5.88 0.65 11.39
N MET A 32 -6.24 -0.44 10.71
CA MET A 32 -7.46 -1.21 11.00
C MET A 32 -7.52 -1.68 12.45
N LYS A 33 -6.38 -2.06 13.04
CA LYS A 33 -6.34 -2.43 14.46
C LYS A 33 -6.69 -1.25 15.38
N LYS A 34 -6.27 -0.03 15.05
CA LYS A 34 -6.66 1.19 15.79
C LYS A 34 -8.13 1.53 15.60
N ASP A 35 -8.69 1.24 14.44
CA ASP A 35 -10.11 1.41 14.14
C ASP A 35 -11.00 0.36 14.86
N GLY A 36 -10.39 -0.63 15.53
CA GLY A 36 -11.10 -1.65 16.31
C GLY A 36 -11.49 -2.91 15.53
N PHE A 37 -10.93 -3.11 14.33
CA PHE A 37 -11.12 -4.35 13.58
C PHE A 37 -10.45 -5.54 14.29
N THR A 38 -11.08 -6.71 14.20
CA THR A 38 -10.51 -7.95 14.74
C THR A 38 -9.38 -8.48 13.86
N ASP A 39 -8.46 -9.24 14.44
CA ASP A 39 -7.31 -9.78 13.70
C ASP A 39 -7.73 -10.62 12.47
N ILE A 40 -8.91 -11.26 12.52
CA ILE A 40 -9.49 -12.05 11.42
C ILE A 40 -9.96 -11.15 10.27
N GLU A 41 -10.57 -10.01 10.57
CA GLU A 41 -10.99 -9.02 9.56
C GLU A 41 -9.75 -8.42 8.87
N ILE A 42 -8.76 -8.05 9.69
CA ILE A 42 -7.50 -7.47 9.20
C ILE A 42 -6.73 -8.47 8.33
N ALA A 43 -6.66 -9.74 8.73
CA ALA A 43 -6.02 -10.79 7.95
C ALA A 43 -6.74 -11.04 6.61
N ARG A 44 -8.08 -10.97 6.58
CA ARG A 44 -8.87 -11.07 5.35
C ARG A 44 -8.61 -9.91 4.39
N GLU A 45 -8.60 -8.68 4.90
CA GLU A 45 -8.40 -7.47 4.10
C GLU A 45 -6.95 -7.37 3.56
N THR A 46 -5.96 -7.60 4.43
CA THR A 46 -4.55 -7.43 4.08
C THR A 46 -3.93 -8.68 3.44
N LYS A 47 -4.64 -9.80 3.41
CA LYS A 47 -4.13 -11.14 3.02
C LYS A 47 -2.85 -11.54 3.78
N LEU A 48 -2.62 -10.95 4.95
CA LEU A 48 -1.52 -11.33 5.84
C LEU A 48 -1.94 -12.50 6.72
N SER A 49 -0.97 -13.36 7.07
CA SER A 49 -1.24 -14.40 8.06
C SER A 49 -1.62 -13.80 9.41
N LEU A 50 -2.56 -14.43 10.10
CA LEU A 50 -2.95 -14.05 11.47
C LEU A 50 -1.74 -13.92 12.40
N SER A 51 -0.73 -14.78 12.27
CA SER A 51 0.52 -14.69 13.02
C SER A 51 1.26 -13.35 12.81
N THR A 52 1.20 -12.78 11.62
CA THR A 52 1.78 -11.47 11.31
C THR A 52 1.00 -10.34 11.98
N ILE A 53 -0.33 -10.42 11.96
CA ILE A 53 -1.22 -9.45 12.62
C ILE A 53 -1.07 -9.49 14.15
N ILE A 54 -0.99 -10.70 14.73
CA ILE A 54 -0.76 -10.91 16.17
C ILE A 54 0.63 -10.41 16.58
N THR A 55 1.65 -10.59 15.73
CA THR A 55 2.99 -10.04 16.00
C THR A 55 2.99 -8.51 15.93
N LEU A 56 2.18 -7.91 15.06
CA LEU A 56 1.99 -6.46 14.95
C LEU A 56 1.38 -5.82 16.20
N SER A 57 0.76 -6.65 17.03
CA SER A 57 -0.08 -6.29 18.15
C SER A 57 0.66 -6.20 19.49
N LYS A 58 1.92 -6.62 19.51
CA LYS A 58 2.82 -6.60 20.65
C LYS A 58 3.65 -5.32 20.67
#